data_AF-A0A3M1DPQ6-F1
#
_entry.id   AF-A0A3M1DPQ6-F1
#
_cell.length_a   1.000
_cell.length_b   1.000
_cell.length_c   1.000
_cell.angle_alpha   90.00
_cell.angle_beta   90.00
_cell.angle_gamma   90.00
#
_symmetry.space_group_name_H-M   'P 1'
#
loop_
_entity.id
_entity.type
_entity.pdbx_description
1 polymer ?
#
loop_
_entity_poly.entity_id
_entity_poly.type
_entity_poly.pdbx_seq_one_letter_code
_entity_poly.pdbx_strand_id
1 'polypeptide(L)'
;MKVLVAEDNPINLQLVLTLLRKMGLDPKSASNGLEVLEAMEKQAFDLIFMDLQMPEMDGLTATRKIRSDEAIQPQPVIIALTANALPEDEARCREAGMEDFIAKPVRPGVLEEKLAQWGAVALKRRPSQVSQQDYTPKATG
;
A
#
# COMPACT_ATOMS: atom_id res chain seq x y z
N MET A 1 1.00 -6.92 9.64
CA MET A 1 1.19 -6.04 8.48
C MET A 1 -0.15 -5.44 8.10
N LYS A 2 -0.23 -4.13 7.88
CA LYS A 2 -1.44 -3.40 7.49
C LYS A 2 -1.39 -3.19 5.97
N VAL A 3 -2.39 -3.73 5.27
CA VAL A 3 -2.47 -3.68 3.80
C VAL A 3 -3.73 -2.94 3.38
N LEU A 4 -3.60 -2.10 2.35
CA LEU A 4 -4.72 -1.47 1.66
C LEU A 4 -4.76 -2.00 0.21
N VAL A 5 -5.96 -2.26 -0.30
CA VAL A 5 -6.20 -2.57 -1.71
C VAL A 5 -7.10 -1.49 -2.31
N ALA A 6 -6.61 -0.78 -3.32
CA ALA A 6 -7.38 0.23 -4.05
C ALA A 6 -7.71 -0.33 -5.45
N GLU A 7 -8.99 -0.57 -5.70
CA GLU A 7 -9.50 -1.13 -6.96
C GLU A 7 -10.98 -0.76 -7.08
N ASP A 8 -11.37 -0.13 -8.20
CA ASP A 8 -12.74 0.34 -8.43
C ASP A 8 -13.67 -0.80 -8.88
N ASN A 9 -13.13 -1.82 -9.54
CA ASN A 9 -13.90 -2.98 -9.96
C ASN A 9 -14.16 -3.93 -8.77
N PRO A 10 -15.42 -4.11 -8.34
CA PRO A 10 -15.73 -4.89 -7.15
C PRO A 10 -15.34 -6.37 -7.28
N ILE A 11 -15.32 -6.94 -8.49
CA ILE A 11 -14.95 -8.34 -8.72
C ILE A 11 -13.43 -8.51 -8.52
N ASN A 12 -12.63 -7.62 -9.12
CA ASN A 12 -11.17 -7.63 -8.94
C ASN A 12 -10.80 -7.37 -7.48
N LEU A 13 -11.48 -6.41 -6.83
CA LEU A 13 -11.27 -6.10 -5.42
C LEU A 13 -11.53 -7.34 -4.55
N GLN A 14 -12.68 -8.01 -4.73
CA GLN A 14 -13.00 -9.21 -3.95
C GLN A 14 -12.02 -10.36 -4.20
N LEU A 15 -11.48 -10.49 -5.42
CA LEU A 15 -10.44 -11.47 -5.71
C LEU A 15 -9.18 -11.19 -4.87
N VAL A 16 -8.63 -9.97 -4.94
CA VAL A 16 -7.41 -9.61 -4.22
C VAL A 16 -7.60 -9.72 -2.71
N LEU A 17 -8.71 -9.21 -2.17
CA LEU A 17 -9.03 -9.31 -0.74
C LEU A 17 -9.11 -10.78 -0.28
N THR A 18 -9.74 -11.64 -1.08
CA THR A 18 -9.86 -13.08 -0.78
C THR A 18 -8.49 -13.77 -0.74
N LEU A 19 -7.62 -13.47 -1.70
CA LEU A 19 -6.28 -14.04 -1.74
C LEU A 19 -5.43 -13.59 -0.55
N LEU A 20 -5.42 -12.31 -0.23
CA LEU A 20 -4.70 -11.78 0.94
C LEU A 20 -5.24 -12.34 2.26
N ARG A 21 -6.55 -12.53 2.39
CA ARG A 21 -7.15 -13.19 3.57
C ARG A 21 -6.73 -14.64 3.71
N LYS A 22 -6.65 -15.40 2.61
CA LYS A 22 -6.10 -16.77 2.61
C LYS A 22 -4.63 -16.82 3.04
N MET A 23 -3.89 -15.73 2.82
CA MET A 23 -2.51 -15.55 3.29
C MET A 23 -2.43 -15.07 4.75
N GLY A 24 -3.56 -14.98 5.47
CA GLY A 24 -3.61 -14.60 6.88
C GLY A 24 -3.61 -13.09 7.15
N LEU A 25 -3.90 -12.26 6.15
CA LEU A 25 -3.98 -10.80 6.31
C LEU A 25 -5.44 -10.32 6.45
N ASP A 26 -5.62 -9.16 7.10
CA ASP A 26 -6.89 -8.40 7.11
C ASP A 26 -6.74 -7.10 6.32
N PRO A 27 -6.80 -7.14 4.97
CA PRO A 27 -6.67 -5.94 4.16
C PRO A 27 -7.88 -5.01 4.30
N LYS A 28 -7.63 -3.71 4.29
CA LYS A 28 -8.65 -2.68 4.04
C LYS A 28 -8.78 -2.44 2.53
N SER A 29 -9.88 -1.81 2.13
CA SER A 29 -10.18 -1.51 0.74
C SER A 29 -10.50 -0.03 0.51
N ALA A 30 -10.22 0.44 -0.69
CA ALA A 30 -10.63 1.72 -1.25
C ALA A 30 -11.06 1.51 -2.71
N SER A 31 -11.95 2.36 -3.22
CA SER A 31 -12.52 2.25 -4.56
C SER A 31 -11.97 3.31 -5.53
N ASN A 32 -11.21 4.29 -5.02
CA ASN A 32 -10.52 5.31 -5.79
C ASN A 32 -9.34 5.93 -5.01
N GLY A 33 -8.57 6.79 -5.66
CA GLY A 33 -7.42 7.45 -5.05
C GLY A 33 -7.75 8.43 -3.91
N LEU A 34 -8.95 9.02 -3.87
CA LEU A 34 -9.38 9.89 -2.77
C LEU A 34 -9.62 9.06 -1.50
N GLU A 35 -10.35 7.93 -1.63
CA GLU A 35 -10.58 7.00 -0.53
C GLU A 35 -9.27 6.41 0.03
N VAL A 36 -8.23 6.26 -0.82
CA VAL A 36 -6.89 5.88 -0.34
C VAL A 36 -6.33 6.94 0.61
N LEU A 37 -6.36 8.21 0.21
CA LEU A 37 -5.84 9.30 1.05
C LEU A 37 -6.63 9.41 2.35
N GLU A 38 -7.97 9.34 2.30
CA GLU A 38 -8.82 9.32 3.49
C GLU A 38 -8.54 8.12 4.41
N ALA A 39 -8.27 6.94 3.84
CA ALA A 39 -7.89 5.77 4.62
C ALA A 39 -6.55 5.97 5.33
N MET A 40 -5.59 6.63 4.67
CA MET A 40 -4.27 6.92 5.21
C MET A 40 -4.30 7.97 6.32
N GLU A 41 -5.24 8.92 6.29
CA GLU A 41 -5.49 9.84 7.40
C GLU A 41 -5.96 9.10 8.66
N LYS A 42 -6.74 8.02 8.49
CA LYS A 42 -7.29 7.23 9.60
C LYS A 42 -6.26 6.26 10.20
N GLN A 43 -5.36 5.73 9.38
CA GLN A 43 -4.27 4.88 9.84
C GLN A 43 -3.12 4.78 8.83
N ALA A 44 -1.91 4.55 9.33
CA ALA A 44 -0.77 4.18 8.50
C ALA A 44 -0.92 2.75 7.93
N PHE A 45 -0.46 2.57 6.69
CA PHE A 45 -0.37 1.28 5.99
C PHE A 45 1.08 0.94 5.69
N ASP A 46 1.40 -0.35 5.66
CA ASP A 46 2.75 -0.81 5.29
C ASP A 46 2.86 -0.99 3.78
N LEU A 47 1.81 -1.53 3.17
CA LEU A 47 1.76 -1.89 1.77
C LEU A 47 0.39 -1.55 1.18
N ILE A 48 0.41 -0.98 -0.02
CA ILE A 48 -0.78 -0.65 -0.80
C ILE A 48 -0.69 -1.36 -2.15
N PHE A 49 -1.70 -2.16 -2.49
CA PHE A 49 -1.93 -2.58 -3.87
C PHE A 49 -2.85 -1.55 -4.53
N MET A 50 -2.36 -0.85 -5.56
CA MET A 50 -3.00 0.34 -6.13
C MET A 50 -3.33 0.14 -7.59
N ASP A 51 -4.61 0.11 -7.95
CA ASP A 51 -5.03 0.17 -9.35
C ASP A 51 -4.59 1.48 -10.01
N LEU A 52 -4.05 1.38 -11.23
CA LEU A 52 -3.66 2.55 -12.01
C LEU A 52 -4.86 3.33 -12.53
N GLN A 53 -5.97 2.66 -12.82
CA GLN A 53 -7.16 3.28 -13.40
C GLN A 53 -8.33 3.16 -12.44
N MET A 54 -8.71 4.28 -11.83
CA MET A 54 -9.87 4.38 -10.95
C MET A 54 -10.60 5.69 -11.25
N PRO A 55 -11.92 5.78 -11.00
CA PRO A 55 -12.66 7.03 -11.12
C PRO A 55 -12.20 8.05 -10.09
N GLU A 56 -12.52 9.33 -10.30
CA GLU A 56 -12.23 10.47 -9.42
C GLU A 56 -10.74 10.81 -9.27
N MET A 57 -9.92 9.85 -8.84
CA MET A 57 -8.46 9.95 -8.76
C MET A 57 -7.80 8.62 -9.11
N ASP A 58 -6.95 8.67 -10.13
CA ASP A 58 -6.16 7.52 -10.57
C ASP A 58 -5.01 7.18 -9.61
N GLY A 59 -4.51 5.95 -9.69
CA GLY A 59 -3.48 5.44 -8.78
C GLY A 59 -2.12 6.14 -8.91
N LEU A 60 -1.75 6.64 -10.09
CA LEU A 60 -0.51 7.39 -10.27
C LEU A 60 -0.60 8.74 -9.57
N THR A 61 -1.72 9.43 -9.70
CA THR A 61 -2.00 10.69 -9.03
C THR A 61 -2.06 10.52 -7.52
N ALA A 62 -2.73 9.48 -7.02
CA ALA A 62 -2.77 9.14 -5.60
C ALA A 62 -1.37 8.85 -5.05
N THR A 63 -0.56 8.07 -5.78
CA THR A 63 0.82 7.75 -5.40
C THR A 63 1.68 9.01 -5.32
N ARG A 64 1.62 9.90 -6.31
CA ARG A 64 2.37 11.17 -6.28
C ARG A 64 2.01 12.01 -5.07
N LYS A 65 0.72 12.10 -4.73
CA LYS A 65 0.25 12.80 -3.52
C LYS A 65 0.82 12.17 -2.25
N ILE A 66 0.76 10.85 -2.13
CA ILE A 66 1.33 10.10 -1.00
C ILE A 66 2.83 10.39 -0.86
N ARG A 67 3.59 10.35 -1.96
CA ARG A 67 5.03 10.59 -1.97
C ARG A 67 5.41 12.04 -1.67
N SER A 68 4.57 13.01 -2.05
CA SER A 68 4.80 14.43 -1.79
C SER A 68 4.42 14.87 -0.38
N ASP A 69 3.63 14.08 0.34
CA ASP A 69 3.18 14.42 1.69
C ASP A 69 4.21 13.98 2.73
N GLU A 70 4.97 14.94 3.26
CA GLU A 70 5.97 14.71 4.30
C GLU A 70 5.36 14.25 5.64
N ALA A 71 4.07 14.49 5.88
CA ALA A 71 3.39 14.01 7.07
C ALA A 71 3.11 12.49 7.02
N ILE A 72 3.12 11.89 5.81
CA ILE A 72 2.98 10.45 5.65
C ILE A 72 4.34 9.79 5.90
N GLN A 73 4.58 9.46 7.17
CA GLN A 73 5.74 8.69 7.60
C GLN A 73 5.34 7.56 8.56
N PRO A 74 5.84 6.33 8.35
CA PRO A 74 6.68 5.92 7.22
C PRO A 74 5.88 5.84 5.91
N GLN A 75 6.59 6.08 4.79
CA GLN A 75 6.03 5.92 3.45
C GLN A 75 5.72 4.44 3.14
N PRO A 76 4.48 4.10 2.71
CA PRO A 76 4.11 2.71 2.40
C PRO A 76 4.86 2.21 1.16
N VAL A 77 5.01 0.90 1.04
CA VAL A 77 5.28 0.28 -0.28
C VAL A 77 4.01 0.37 -1.11
N ILE A 78 4.10 0.79 -2.36
CA ILE A 78 2.98 0.87 -3.30
C ILE A 78 3.31 -0.03 -4.50
N ILE A 79 2.46 -1.03 -4.74
CA ILE A 79 2.55 -1.96 -5.85
C ILE A 79 1.36 -1.72 -6.78
N ALA A 80 1.64 -1.38 -8.03
CA ALA A 80 0.61 -1.13 -9.03
C ALA A 80 -0.18 -2.40 -9.36
N LEU A 81 -1.49 -2.27 -9.56
CA LEU A 81 -2.32 -3.24 -10.27
C LEU A 81 -2.61 -2.63 -11.64
N THR A 82 -2.20 -3.29 -12.72
CA THR A 82 -2.33 -2.74 -14.07
C THR A 82 -2.94 -3.76 -15.03
N ALA A 83 -3.80 -3.30 -15.93
CA ALA A 83 -4.30 -4.12 -17.03
C ALA A 83 -3.19 -4.44 -18.07
N ASN A 84 -2.20 -3.54 -18.20
CA ASN A 84 -1.13 -3.62 -19.17
C ASN A 84 0.23 -3.60 -18.46
N ALA A 85 1.09 -4.57 -18.77
CA ALA A 85 2.48 -4.60 -18.31
C ALA A 85 3.40 -4.17 -19.45
N LEU A 86 3.10 -3.03 -20.07
CA LEU A 86 3.93 -2.46 -21.12
C LEU A 86 5.07 -1.64 -20.51
N PRO A 87 6.24 -1.53 -21.17
CA PRO A 87 7.37 -0.75 -20.64
C PRO A 87 7.03 0.71 -20.29
N GLU A 88 6.09 1.32 -21.02
CA GLU A 88 5.62 2.67 -20.74
C GLU A 88 4.84 2.77 -19.41
N ASP A 89 4.03 1.75 -19.10
CA ASP A 89 3.32 1.69 -17.82
C ASP A 89 4.29 1.49 -16.66
N GLU A 90 5.33 0.66 -16.85
CA GLU A 90 6.39 0.49 -15.85
C GLU A 90 7.14 1.80 -15.57
N ALA A 91 7.46 2.56 -16.63
CA ALA A 91 8.13 3.86 -16.50
C ALA A 91 7.25 4.84 -15.71
N ARG A 92 5.96 4.95 -16.05
CA ARG A 92 5.00 5.83 -15.35
C ARG A 92 4.83 5.44 -13.88
N CYS A 93 4.77 4.15 -13.56
CA CYS A 93 4.69 3.66 -12.17
C CYS A 93 5.94 4.06 -11.39
N ARG A 94 7.13 3.84 -11.96
CA ARG A 94 8.40 4.18 -11.33
C ARG A 94 8.55 5.68 -11.10
N GLU A 95 8.20 6.50 -12.09
CA GLU A 95 8.21 7.96 -11.99
C GLU A 95 7.24 8.49 -10.93
N ALA A 96 6.09 7.83 -10.74
CA ALA A 96 5.15 8.16 -9.66
C ALA A 96 5.66 7.76 -8.27
N GLY A 97 6.70 6.91 -8.19
CA GLY A 97 7.28 6.41 -6.94
C GLY A 97 6.68 5.10 -6.44
N MET A 98 6.11 4.28 -7.33
CA MET A 98 5.69 2.91 -7.02
C MET A 98 6.89 1.95 -7.07
N GLU A 99 6.90 0.97 -6.17
CA GLU A 99 8.00 0.01 -6.03
C GLU A 99 7.94 -1.12 -7.07
N ASP A 100 6.75 -1.52 -7.50
CA ASP A 100 6.56 -2.69 -8.36
C ASP A 100 5.15 -2.68 -9.01
N PHE A 101 4.84 -3.71 -9.79
CA PHE A 101 3.54 -3.88 -10.42
C PHE A 101 3.10 -5.35 -10.50
N ILE A 102 1.79 -5.55 -10.64
CA ILE A 102 1.14 -6.83 -10.91
C ILE A 102 0.18 -6.64 -12.08
N ALA A 103 0.34 -7.46 -13.12
CA ALA A 103 -0.61 -7.52 -14.22
C ALA A 103 -1.93 -8.16 -13.79
N LYS A 104 -3.05 -7.56 -14.23
CA LYS A 104 -4.39 -8.11 -14.07
C LYS A 104 -4.68 -9.19 -15.13
N PRO A 105 -5.51 -10.21 -14.84
CA PRO A 105 -6.11 -10.48 -13.54
C PRO A 105 -5.06 -10.96 -12.53
N VAL A 106 -5.19 -10.51 -11.28
CA VAL A 106 -4.22 -10.83 -10.22
C VAL A 106 -4.21 -12.34 -9.95
N ARG A 107 -3.05 -12.96 -10.14
CA ARG A 107 -2.84 -14.39 -9.91
C ARG A 107 -2.32 -14.63 -8.49
N PRO A 108 -2.79 -15.69 -7.78
CA PRO A 108 -2.37 -15.99 -6.41
C PRO A 108 -0.85 -16.04 -6.20
N GLY A 109 -0.14 -16.77 -7.07
CA GLY A 109 1.32 -16.93 -6.95
C GLY A 109 2.09 -15.63 -7.14
N VAL A 110 1.65 -14.76 -8.06
CA VAL A 110 2.30 -13.45 -8.27
C VAL A 110 2.03 -12.53 -7.08
N LEU A 111 0.81 -12.53 -6.55
CA LEU A 111 0.47 -11.76 -5.36
C LEU A 111 1.29 -12.21 -4.14
N GLU A 112 1.43 -13.52 -3.96
CA GLU A 112 2.25 -14.12 -2.90
C GLU A 112 3.73 -13.74 -3.03
N GLU A 113 4.28 -13.85 -4.25
CA GLU A 113 5.65 -13.46 -4.56
C GLU A 113 5.92 -11.99 -4.20
N LYS A 114 5.05 -11.07 -4.68
CA LYS A 114 5.19 -9.64 -4.42
C LYS A 114 5.00 -9.30 -2.94
N LEU A 115 4.07 -9.96 -2.27
CA LEU A 115 3.86 -9.81 -0.84
C LEU A 115 5.08 -10.27 -0.03
N ALA A 116 5.70 -11.40 -0.40
CA ALA A 116 6.90 -11.90 0.26
C ALA A 116 8.10 -10.98 0.02
N GLN A 117 8.30 -10.52 -1.22
CA GLN A 117 9.38 -9.63 -1.61
C GLN A 117 9.30 -8.29 -0.86
N TRP A 118 8.14 -7.65 -0.88
CA TRP A 118 8.00 -6.28 -0.40
C TRP A 118 7.48 -6.16 1.03
N GLY A 119 6.81 -7.18 1.57
CA GLY A 119 6.32 -7.18 2.95
C GLY A 119 7.44 -7.02 3.97
N ALA A 120 8.59 -7.66 3.74
CA ALA A 120 9.76 -7.50 4.61
C ALA A 120 10.34 -6.07 4.54
N VAL A 121 10.36 -5.45 3.35
CA VAL A 121 10.79 -4.06 3.17
C VAL A 121 9.83 -3.11 3.89
N ALA A 122 8.53 -3.30 3.68
CA ALA A 122 7.47 -2.51 4.29
C ALA A 122 7.53 -2.54 5.83
N LEU A 123 7.74 -3.72 6.42
CA LEU A 123 7.86 -3.86 7.87
C LEU A 123 9.12 -3.22 8.44
N LYS A 124 10.24 -3.21 7.70
CA LYS A 124 11.48 -2.51 8.12
C LYS A 124 11.35 -0.99 8.10
N ARG A 125 10.46 -0.43 7.26
CA ARG A 125 10.20 1.02 7.22
C ARG A 125 9.45 1.51 8.46
N ARG A 126 8.77 0.63 9.20
CA ARG A 126 8.13 1.03 10.45
C ARG A 126 9.18 1.58 11.41
N PRO A 127 8.95 2.76 12.01
CA PRO A 127 9.79 3.18 13.12
C PRO A 127 9.76 2.07 14.16
N SER A 128 10.94 1.51 14.46
CA SER A 128 11.12 0.56 15.54
C SER A 128 10.52 1.20 16.79
N GLN A 129 9.52 0.56 17.39
CA GLN A 129 9.08 0.92 18.74
C GLN A 129 10.26 0.71 19.68
N VAL A 130 11.10 1.73 19.84
CA VAL A 130 12.01 1.80 20.98
C VAL A 130 11.11 2.12 22.17
N SER A 131 10.98 1.12 23.03
CA SER A 131 10.28 1.08 24.30
C SER A 131 10.41 2.39 25.11
N GLN A 132 9.29 3.10 25.29
CA GLN A 132 9.14 4.00 26.43
C GLN A 132 8.88 3.13 27.69
N GLN A 133 9.93 2.59 28.28
CA GLN A 133 9.89 2.01 29.63
C GLN A 133 10.88 2.65 30.62
N ASP A 134 11.53 3.76 30.26
CA ASP A 134 12.41 4.51 31.16
C ASP A 134 11.83 5.89 31.53
N TYR A 135 10.55 5.94 31.93
CA TYR A 135 10.06 7.06 32.73
C TYR A 135 10.08 6.70 34.21
N THR A 136 11.24 6.89 34.85
CA THR A 136 11.27 7.12 36.30
C THR A 136 10.98 8.60 36.54
N PRO A 137 9.86 8.98 37.19
CA PRO A 137 9.72 10.34 37.67
C PRO A 137 10.82 10.60 38.69
N LYS A 138 11.65 11.63 38.45
CA LYS A 138 12.51 12.17 39.51
C LYS A 138 11.59 12.73 40.60
N ALA A 139 11.38 11.95 41.65
CA ALA A 139 10.90 12.45 42.92
C ALA A 139 12.08 13.09 43.64
N THR A 140 12.07 14.42 43.78
CA THR A 140 12.76 15.23 44.81
C THR A 140 12.60 16.70 44.38
N GLY A 141 12.27 17.65 45.24
CA GLY A 141 12.20 17.71 46.69
C GLY A 141 12.29 19.19 47.05
#